data_AF-B6JYN6-F1
#
_entry.id   AF-B6JYN6-F1
#
_cell.length_a   1.000
_cell.length_b   1.000
_cell.length_c   1.000
_cell.angle_alpha   90.00
_cell.angle_beta   90.00
_cell.angle_gamma   90.00
#
_symmetry.space_group_name_H-M   'P 1'
#
loop_
_entity.id
_entity.type
_entity.pdbx_description
1 polymer ?
#
loop_
_entity_poly.entity_id
_entity_poly.type
_entity_poly.pdbx_seq_one_letter_code
_entity_poly.pdbx_strand_id
1 'polypeptide(L)'
;MDSECNRFLLELDNVPTHLVRAYEYEVQKSATLFNPWSAERVLERLATYRNKWSFPEDGRLSDLLCSMHGWTCSSPNTLFCRWCETTRDEAYLLSTIDPEALQINHEKVSPRQPSPSLKNIHASSCPWAETCCASNVLRIYIPLELAQLPTRFESFTMERVNISAVNEADDLFCEQLSHKLSLHKGLGWQQRLILAVFGWKQIATRGDTDQVLECTKCLRRLGTWNFRDQPLNVISCHKSYCPYIAEEHDGLKTWQVLLAIYGCRLQIPLLLAENGKDEETNEMEDEIIDYGDDKNEAMMERSLIEGANTLLSEIPTGELFLHR
;
A
#
# COMPACT_ATOMS: atom_id res chain seq x y z
N MET A 1 -33.48 -31.51 -35.50
CA MET A 1 -32.36 -31.32 -34.56
C MET A 1 -32.70 -30.33 -33.42
N ASP A 2 -33.92 -29.77 -33.37
CA ASP A 2 -34.25 -28.71 -32.39
C ASP A 2 -34.90 -29.19 -31.08
N SER A 3 -35.29 -30.47 -30.95
CA SER A 3 -35.94 -30.96 -29.72
C SER A 3 -34.97 -31.29 -28.59
N GLU A 4 -33.75 -31.75 -28.92
CA GLU A 4 -32.71 -32.04 -27.91
C GLU A 4 -32.08 -30.78 -27.34
N CYS A 5 -31.90 -29.75 -28.16
CA CYS A 5 -31.39 -28.44 -27.72
C CYS A 5 -32.39 -27.75 -26.77
N ASN A 6 -33.68 -27.80 -27.08
CA ASN A 6 -34.73 -27.27 -26.19
C ASN A 6 -34.84 -28.03 -24.87
N ARG A 7 -34.59 -29.35 -24.86
CA ARG A 7 -34.56 -30.13 -23.62
C ARG A 7 -33.40 -29.72 -22.71
N PHE A 8 -32.21 -29.49 -23.26
CA PHE A 8 -31.05 -29.03 -22.51
C PHE A 8 -31.26 -27.63 -21.91
N LEU A 9 -31.87 -26.72 -22.67
CA LEU A 9 -32.22 -25.38 -22.17
C LEU A 9 -33.28 -25.42 -21.05
N LEU A 10 -34.30 -26.29 -21.18
CA LEU A 10 -35.29 -26.51 -20.11
C LEU A 10 -34.69 -27.17 -18.86
N GLU A 11 -33.64 -27.99 -19.00
CA GLU A 11 -32.90 -28.57 -17.87
C GLU A 11 -32.00 -27.52 -17.18
N LEU A 12 -31.46 -26.54 -17.91
CA LEU A 12 -30.74 -25.38 -17.35
C LEU A 12 -31.65 -24.40 -16.60
N ASP A 13 -32.91 -24.25 -17.02
CA ASP A 13 -33.91 -23.42 -16.31
C ASP A 13 -34.45 -24.08 -15.03
N ASN A 14 -34.21 -25.39 -14.85
CA ASN A 14 -34.64 -26.17 -13.69
C ASN A 14 -33.52 -26.41 -12.67
N VAL A 15 -32.45 -25.60 -12.67
CA VAL A 15 -31.42 -25.67 -11.62
C VAL A 15 -32.10 -25.44 -10.26
N PRO A 16 -32.04 -26.40 -9.33
CA PRO A 16 -32.67 -26.25 -8.03
C PRO A 16 -32.19 -24.98 -7.32
N THR A 17 -33.13 -24.19 -6.78
CA THR A 17 -32.82 -22.91 -6.11
C THR A 17 -31.77 -23.04 -5.00
N HIS A 18 -31.68 -24.20 -4.35
CA HIS A 18 -30.65 -24.44 -3.33
C HIS A 18 -29.22 -24.54 -3.91
N LEU A 19 -29.05 -25.04 -5.14
CA LEU A 19 -27.75 -25.06 -5.83
C LEU A 19 -27.36 -23.66 -6.30
N VAL A 20 -28.32 -22.87 -6.81
CA VAL A 20 -28.06 -21.45 -7.16
C VAL A 20 -27.60 -20.67 -5.93
N ARG A 21 -28.32 -20.80 -4.80
CA ARG A 21 -27.94 -20.15 -3.54
C ARG A 21 -26.61 -20.64 -2.99
N ALA A 22 -26.32 -21.94 -3.07
CA ALA A 22 -25.03 -22.48 -2.66
C ALA A 22 -23.89 -21.92 -3.54
N TYR A 23 -24.11 -21.82 -4.85
CA TYR A 23 -23.16 -21.21 -5.78
C TYR A 23 -22.96 -19.72 -5.51
N GLU A 24 -24.03 -18.94 -5.34
CA GLU A 24 -23.96 -17.52 -4.97
C GLU A 24 -23.20 -17.33 -3.65
N TYR A 25 -23.46 -18.17 -2.64
CA TYR A 25 -22.74 -18.16 -1.38
C TYR A 25 -21.24 -18.44 -1.59
N GLU A 26 -20.88 -19.46 -2.35
CA GLU A 26 -19.47 -19.80 -2.64
C GLU A 26 -18.78 -18.72 -3.48
N VAL A 27 -19.47 -18.08 -4.43
CA VAL A 27 -18.95 -16.95 -5.21
C VAL A 27 -18.73 -15.73 -4.31
N GLN A 28 -19.68 -15.42 -3.44
CA GLN A 28 -19.57 -14.29 -2.51
C GLN A 28 -18.49 -14.55 -1.44
N LYS A 29 -18.43 -15.76 -0.90
CA LYS A 29 -17.35 -16.24 -0.03
C LYS A 29 -16.01 -16.16 -0.76
N SER A 30 -15.96 -16.54 -2.03
CA SER A 30 -14.78 -16.41 -2.89
C SER A 30 -14.30 -14.97 -2.98
N ALA A 31 -15.18 -14.07 -3.41
CA ALA A 31 -14.87 -12.65 -3.60
C ALA A 31 -14.48 -11.93 -2.30
N THR A 32 -14.99 -12.38 -1.15
CA THR A 32 -14.74 -11.76 0.16
C THR A 32 -13.54 -12.34 0.90
N LEU A 33 -13.28 -13.65 0.79
CA LEU A 33 -12.23 -14.35 1.55
C LEU A 33 -10.95 -14.60 0.74
N PHE A 34 -11.06 -14.74 -0.59
CA PHE A 34 -9.92 -14.94 -1.49
C PHE A 34 -9.85 -13.81 -2.52
N ASN A 35 -9.03 -12.81 -2.19
CA ASN A 35 -8.89 -11.60 -2.97
C ASN A 35 -7.41 -11.15 -2.95
N PRO A 36 -6.54 -11.81 -3.73
CA PRO A 36 -5.09 -11.60 -3.69
C PRO A 36 -4.63 -10.30 -4.37
N TRP A 37 -5.49 -9.67 -5.17
CA TRP A 37 -5.22 -8.42 -5.86
C TRP A 37 -5.68 -7.17 -5.08
N SER A 38 -6.40 -7.32 -3.97
CA SER A 38 -6.89 -6.18 -3.18
C SER A 38 -5.90 -5.75 -2.10
N ALA A 39 -5.35 -4.55 -2.25
CA ALA A 39 -4.55 -3.87 -1.25
C ALA A 39 -5.30 -3.72 0.09
N GLU A 40 -6.58 -3.34 0.04
CA GLU A 40 -7.43 -3.20 1.22
C GLU A 40 -7.53 -4.51 2.01
N ARG A 41 -7.73 -5.63 1.32
CA ARG A 41 -7.80 -6.96 1.97
C ARG A 41 -6.46 -7.37 2.59
N VAL A 42 -5.33 -7.00 1.99
CA VAL A 42 -4.01 -7.20 2.60
C VAL A 42 -3.89 -6.36 3.88
N LEU A 43 -4.30 -5.10 3.86
CA LEU A 43 -4.26 -4.22 5.03
C LEU A 43 -5.19 -4.71 6.16
N GLU A 44 -6.38 -5.23 5.83
CA GLU A 44 -7.27 -5.85 6.81
C GLU A 44 -6.62 -7.04 7.50
N ARG A 45 -5.93 -7.90 6.74
CA ARG A 45 -5.18 -9.03 7.31
C ARG A 45 -4.02 -8.52 8.16
N LEU A 46 -3.24 -7.57 7.66
CA LEU A 46 -2.10 -6.97 8.37
C LEU A 46 -2.52 -6.35 9.72
N ALA A 47 -3.70 -5.72 9.76
CA ALA A 47 -4.26 -5.11 10.96
C ALA A 47 -4.52 -6.12 12.10
N THR A 48 -4.56 -7.43 11.82
CA THR A 48 -4.75 -8.46 12.85
C THR A 48 -3.50 -8.76 13.65
N TYR A 49 -2.30 -8.46 13.11
CA TYR A 49 -1.01 -8.84 13.69
C TYR A 49 -0.59 -7.93 14.84
N ARG A 50 -0.66 -6.60 14.67
CA ARG A 50 -0.44 -5.55 15.70
C ARG A 50 0.51 -5.98 16.84
N ASN A 51 0.01 -6.06 18.07
CA ASN A 51 0.75 -6.44 19.27
C ASN A 51 0.69 -7.95 19.58
N LYS A 52 0.11 -8.74 18.67
CA LYS A 52 0.01 -10.20 18.78
C LYS A 52 1.17 -10.92 18.06
N TRP A 53 1.88 -10.23 17.18
CA TRP A 53 2.94 -10.83 16.39
C TRP A 53 4.31 -10.37 16.88
N SER A 54 5.16 -11.32 17.25
CA SER A 54 6.49 -11.05 17.82
C SER A 54 7.65 -11.55 16.96
N PHE A 55 7.36 -12.20 15.82
CA PHE A 55 8.40 -12.63 14.89
C PHE A 55 9.11 -11.43 14.23
N PRO A 56 10.40 -11.55 13.91
CA PRO A 56 11.18 -10.49 13.27
C PRO A 56 10.61 -10.05 11.90
N GLU A 57 10.96 -8.83 11.48
CA GLU A 57 10.65 -8.31 10.14
C GLU A 57 11.59 -8.84 9.05
N ASP A 58 12.39 -9.88 9.31
CA ASP A 58 13.44 -10.43 8.44
C ASP A 58 12.94 -11.15 7.17
N GLY A 59 11.63 -11.11 6.93
CA GLY A 59 11.01 -11.50 5.68
C GLY A 59 10.59 -12.97 5.57
N ARG A 60 10.80 -13.83 6.59
CA ARG A 60 10.32 -15.23 6.52
C ARG A 60 8.96 -15.43 7.20
N LEU A 61 8.76 -14.76 8.33
CA LEU A 61 7.51 -14.72 9.08
C LEU A 61 7.09 -13.28 9.40
N SER A 62 7.46 -12.32 8.54
CA SER A 62 6.96 -10.97 8.70
C SER A 62 5.44 -10.94 8.56
N ASP A 63 4.78 -10.06 9.30
CA ASP A 63 3.33 -9.92 9.27
C ASP A 63 2.80 -9.53 7.89
N LEU A 64 3.58 -8.75 7.12
CA LEU A 64 3.29 -8.48 5.71
C LEU A 64 3.28 -9.78 4.90
N LEU A 65 4.32 -10.60 5.01
CA LEU A 65 4.42 -11.82 4.21
C LEU A 65 3.26 -12.77 4.56
N CYS A 66 2.99 -12.99 5.85
CA CYS A 66 1.84 -13.79 6.28
C CYS A 66 0.53 -13.23 5.72
N SER A 67 0.33 -11.91 5.75
CA SER A 67 -0.85 -11.25 5.18
C SER A 67 -0.96 -11.42 3.65
N MET A 68 0.14 -11.37 2.91
CA MET A 68 0.17 -11.61 1.47
C MET A 68 -0.18 -13.06 1.12
N HIS A 69 0.05 -14.01 2.02
CA HIS A 69 -0.31 -15.42 1.89
C HIS A 69 -1.69 -15.77 2.48
N GLY A 70 -2.54 -14.75 2.72
CA GLY A 70 -3.93 -14.97 3.15
C GLY A 70 -4.09 -15.25 4.64
N TRP A 71 -3.03 -15.18 5.44
CA TRP A 71 -3.08 -15.44 6.87
C TRP A 71 -3.51 -14.20 7.66
N THR A 72 -4.29 -14.44 8.72
CA THR A 72 -4.59 -13.47 9.78
C THR A 72 -4.02 -13.93 11.10
N CYS A 73 -3.84 -13.02 12.05
CA CYS A 73 -3.41 -13.33 13.41
C CYS A 73 -4.60 -13.37 14.37
N SER A 74 -5.03 -14.58 14.75
CA SER A 74 -6.17 -14.80 15.65
C SER A 74 -5.78 -14.57 17.12
N SER A 75 -4.68 -15.18 17.54
CA SER A 75 -4.06 -15.10 18.88
C SER A 75 -2.55 -14.80 18.77
N PRO A 76 -1.86 -14.47 19.88
CA PRO A 76 -0.42 -14.23 19.84
C PRO A 76 0.34 -15.31 19.06
N ASN A 77 1.17 -14.88 18.10
CA ASN A 77 1.97 -15.74 17.23
C ASN A 77 1.19 -16.88 16.55
N THR A 78 -0.12 -16.70 16.33
CA THR A 78 -0.99 -17.73 15.75
C THR A 78 -1.58 -17.26 14.43
N LEU A 79 -1.30 -17.99 13.35
CA LEU A 79 -1.89 -17.77 12.04
C LEU A 79 -3.23 -18.49 11.92
N PHE A 80 -4.19 -17.83 11.27
CA PHE A 80 -5.50 -18.36 10.92
C PHE A 80 -5.84 -17.98 9.48
N CYS A 81 -6.18 -18.97 8.66
CA CYS A 81 -6.71 -18.73 7.32
C CYS A 81 -8.24 -18.76 7.35
N ARG A 82 -8.88 -17.66 6.95
CA ARG A 82 -10.36 -17.59 6.91
C ARG A 82 -10.98 -18.47 5.82
N TRP A 83 -10.19 -18.90 4.83
CA TRP A 83 -10.67 -19.75 3.74
C TRP A 83 -10.77 -21.21 4.14
N CYS A 84 -9.63 -21.80 4.50
CA CYS A 84 -9.51 -23.22 4.84
C CYS A 84 -9.64 -23.48 6.34
N GLU A 85 -9.96 -22.45 7.12
CA GLU A 85 -10.18 -22.49 8.58
C GLU A 85 -9.00 -23.07 9.38
N THR A 86 -7.86 -23.17 8.73
CA THR A 86 -6.65 -23.75 9.29
C THR A 86 -6.03 -22.78 10.28
N THR A 87 -5.65 -23.30 11.44
CA THR A 87 -4.94 -22.56 12.50
C THR A 87 -3.54 -23.15 12.70
N ARG A 88 -2.53 -22.29 12.83
CA ARG A 88 -1.11 -22.62 13.06
C ARG A 88 -0.58 -21.76 14.19
N ASP A 89 -0.32 -22.40 15.33
CA ASP A 89 0.25 -21.73 16.49
C ASP A 89 1.77 -21.57 16.36
N GLU A 90 2.35 -20.88 17.33
CA GLU A 90 3.78 -20.61 17.38
C GLU A 90 4.60 -21.91 17.36
N ALA A 91 4.22 -22.93 18.13
CA ALA A 91 4.94 -24.20 18.18
C ALA A 91 4.99 -24.90 16.81
N TYR A 92 3.86 -24.91 16.09
CA TYR A 92 3.81 -25.41 14.72
C TYR A 92 4.70 -24.59 13.78
N LEU A 93 4.62 -23.26 13.86
CA LEU A 93 5.42 -22.39 12.99
C LEU A 93 6.91 -22.59 13.22
N LEU A 94 7.37 -22.62 14.48
CA LEU A 94 8.77 -22.82 14.86
C LEU A 94 9.31 -24.22 14.52
N SER A 95 8.44 -25.24 14.48
CA SER A 95 8.84 -26.62 14.13
C SER A 95 8.82 -26.89 12.63
N THR A 96 7.95 -26.19 11.91
CA THR A 96 7.81 -26.35 10.46
C THR A 96 8.78 -25.46 9.72
N ILE A 97 8.93 -24.21 10.17
CA ILE A 97 9.82 -23.22 9.61
C ILE A 97 11.14 -23.34 10.35
N ASP A 98 12.19 -23.67 9.60
CA ASP A 98 13.56 -23.90 10.06
C ASP A 98 13.93 -23.05 11.30
N PRO A 99 14.22 -23.68 12.46
CA PRO A 99 14.59 -22.97 13.69
C PRO A 99 15.83 -22.08 13.56
N GLU A 100 16.79 -22.42 12.69
CA GLU A 100 17.96 -21.57 12.41
C GLU A 100 17.57 -20.28 11.69
N ALA A 101 16.41 -20.28 11.01
CA ALA A 101 15.86 -19.11 10.34
C ALA A 101 15.21 -18.09 11.29
N LEU A 102 14.93 -18.50 12.53
CA LEU A 102 14.21 -17.72 13.53
C LEU A 102 15.15 -17.15 14.61
N GLN A 103 16.39 -17.67 14.66
CA GLN A 103 17.49 -17.17 15.48
C GLN A 103 18.54 -16.52 14.56
N ILE A 104 18.33 -15.28 14.13
CA ILE A 104 19.35 -14.56 13.37
C ILE A 104 19.85 -13.35 14.15
N ASN A 105 21.05 -13.51 14.73
CA ASN A 105 21.96 -12.41 14.96
C ASN A 105 22.17 -11.66 13.63
N HIS A 106 21.96 -10.35 13.63
CA HIS A 106 21.94 -9.43 12.47
C HIS A 106 23.12 -9.51 11.47
N GLU A 107 24.14 -10.33 11.67
CA GLU A 107 25.40 -10.22 10.93
C GLU A 107 25.61 -11.21 9.77
N LYS A 108 24.96 -12.37 9.67
CA LYS A 108 25.23 -13.32 8.55
C LYS A 108 24.04 -14.21 8.18
N VAL A 109 23.11 -13.69 7.38
CA VAL A 109 22.11 -14.54 6.69
C VAL A 109 22.76 -15.12 5.42
N SER A 110 22.98 -16.43 5.42
CA SER A 110 23.35 -17.18 4.20
C SER A 110 22.11 -17.34 3.30
N PRO A 111 22.21 -17.14 1.98
CA PRO A 111 21.05 -17.04 1.07
C PRO A 111 20.39 -18.38 0.69
N ARG A 112 20.58 -19.48 1.44
CA ARG A 112 20.54 -20.83 0.82
C ARG A 112 19.51 -21.85 1.26
N GLN A 113 18.53 -21.57 2.13
CA GLN A 113 17.40 -22.50 2.29
C GLN A 113 16.04 -21.79 2.18
N PRO A 114 15.17 -22.18 1.23
CA PRO A 114 13.82 -21.66 1.18
C PRO A 114 13.09 -22.17 2.42
N SER A 115 12.74 -21.25 3.32
CA SER A 115 11.76 -21.52 4.38
C SER A 115 10.55 -22.25 3.77
N PRO A 116 9.88 -23.15 4.50
CA PRO A 116 8.63 -23.72 4.02
C PRO A 116 7.75 -22.57 3.58
N SER A 117 7.36 -22.60 2.30
CA SER A 117 6.51 -21.56 1.77
C SER A 117 5.27 -21.51 2.65
N LEU A 118 4.86 -20.32 3.12
CA LEU A 118 3.61 -20.11 3.86
C LEU A 118 2.37 -20.68 3.13
N LYS A 119 2.54 -20.99 1.84
CA LYS A 119 1.65 -21.77 0.99
C LYS A 119 1.42 -23.21 1.49
N ASN A 120 2.48 -23.91 1.92
CA ASN A 120 2.46 -25.33 2.24
C ASN A 120 1.77 -25.66 3.58
N ILE A 121 1.55 -24.66 4.43
CA ILE A 121 0.94 -24.86 5.75
C ILE A 121 -0.58 -24.64 5.75
N HIS A 122 -1.16 -24.24 4.61
CA HIS A 122 -2.60 -24.25 4.34
C HIS A 122 -3.12 -25.69 4.15
N ALA A 123 -4.45 -25.87 4.19
CA ALA A 123 -5.05 -27.10 3.68
C ALA A 123 -4.87 -27.22 2.16
N SER A 124 -4.82 -28.45 1.64
CA SER A 124 -4.54 -28.73 0.21
C SER A 124 -5.57 -28.13 -0.76
N SER A 125 -6.81 -27.92 -0.33
CA SER A 125 -7.87 -27.28 -1.13
C SER A 125 -7.93 -25.76 -1.01
N CYS A 126 -6.99 -25.14 -0.28
CA CYS A 126 -6.96 -23.71 -0.10
C CYS A 126 -6.36 -23.02 -1.33
N PRO A 127 -7.01 -22.02 -1.94
CA PRO A 127 -6.45 -21.29 -3.08
C PRO A 127 -5.17 -20.52 -2.70
N TRP A 128 -5.01 -20.15 -1.43
CA TRP A 128 -3.77 -19.57 -0.89
C TRP A 128 -2.61 -20.57 -0.78
N ALA A 129 -2.85 -21.87 -0.94
CA ALA A 129 -1.79 -22.88 -1.02
C ALA A 129 -1.05 -22.84 -2.36
N GLU A 130 -1.65 -22.26 -3.40
CA GLU A 130 -1.03 -22.16 -4.73
C GLU A 130 -0.63 -20.72 -5.04
N THR A 131 -1.42 -19.77 -4.55
CA THR A 131 -1.30 -18.34 -4.89
C THR A 131 -0.97 -17.48 -3.67
N CYS A 132 -0.49 -16.27 -3.93
CA CYS A 132 -0.34 -15.22 -2.93
C CYS A 132 -0.64 -13.88 -3.61
N CYS A 133 -0.70 -12.82 -2.81
CA CYS A 133 -0.81 -11.48 -3.36
C CYS A 133 0.42 -11.13 -4.21
N ALA A 134 0.25 -10.27 -5.20
CA ALA A 134 1.37 -9.73 -5.97
C ALA A 134 2.30 -8.91 -5.05
N SER A 135 3.60 -8.90 -5.34
CA SER A 135 4.59 -8.15 -4.54
C SER A 135 4.33 -6.65 -4.52
N ASN A 136 3.71 -6.12 -5.57
CA ASN A 136 3.34 -4.71 -5.73
C ASN A 136 1.90 -4.40 -5.28
N VAL A 137 1.20 -5.32 -4.61
CA VAL A 137 -0.21 -5.11 -4.22
C VAL A 137 -0.41 -3.91 -3.29
N LEU A 138 0.61 -3.56 -2.49
CA LEU A 138 0.59 -2.40 -1.60
C LEU A 138 1.23 -1.15 -2.21
N ARG A 139 1.67 -1.22 -3.48
CA ARG A 139 2.35 -0.12 -4.16
C ARG A 139 1.51 1.14 -4.06
N ILE A 140 2.18 2.25 -3.75
CA ILE A 140 1.48 3.53 -3.65
C ILE A 140 1.12 4.05 -5.05
N TYR A 141 -0.18 4.29 -5.26
CA TYR A 141 -0.66 5.06 -6.40
C TYR A 141 -0.66 6.54 -6.03
N ILE A 142 0.28 7.29 -6.62
CA ILE A 142 0.56 8.69 -6.25
C ILE A 142 -0.70 9.57 -6.29
N PRO A 143 -1.51 9.62 -7.37
CA PRO A 143 -2.68 10.49 -7.41
C PRO A 143 -3.67 10.25 -6.26
N LEU A 144 -3.89 8.98 -5.88
CA LEU A 144 -4.75 8.64 -4.76
C LEU A 144 -4.16 9.10 -3.43
N GLU A 145 -2.85 8.99 -3.23
CA GLU A 145 -2.21 9.49 -2.02
C GLU A 145 -2.23 11.01 -1.91
N LEU A 146 -2.14 11.73 -3.03
CA LEU A 146 -2.30 13.18 -3.07
C LEU A 146 -3.73 13.57 -2.65
N ALA A 147 -4.74 12.88 -3.19
CA ALA A 147 -6.15 13.11 -2.87
C ALA A 147 -6.48 12.83 -1.40
N GLN A 148 -5.78 11.89 -0.76
CA GLN A 148 -5.98 11.55 0.66
C GLN A 148 -5.21 12.44 1.63
N LEU A 149 -4.29 13.30 1.15
CA LEU A 149 -3.45 14.12 2.00
C LEU A 149 -4.25 15.06 2.91
N PRO A 150 -5.28 15.80 2.43
CA PRO A 150 -6.06 16.70 3.29
C PRO A 150 -6.75 15.94 4.42
N THR A 151 -7.37 14.79 4.14
CA THR A 151 -8.01 13.96 5.17
C THR A 151 -7.01 13.46 6.21
N ARG A 152 -5.79 13.07 5.79
CA ARG A 152 -4.73 12.71 6.75
C ARG A 152 -4.31 13.92 7.59
N PHE A 153 -4.11 15.08 6.97
CA PHE A 153 -3.76 16.33 7.66
C PHE A 153 -4.81 16.73 8.71
N GLU A 154 -6.09 16.60 8.38
CA GLU A 154 -7.19 16.94 9.28
C GLU A 154 -7.38 15.94 10.42
N SER A 155 -6.88 14.70 10.28
CA SER A 155 -6.92 13.71 11.36
C SER A 155 -6.15 14.16 12.61
N PHE A 156 -5.20 15.09 12.45
CA PHE A 156 -4.32 15.53 13.52
C PHE A 156 -4.97 16.63 14.38
N THR A 157 -5.25 16.27 15.62
CA THR A 157 -5.68 17.19 16.70
C THR A 157 -4.51 17.63 17.60
N MET A 158 -3.34 17.02 17.42
CA MET A 158 -2.16 17.29 18.24
C MET A 158 -1.60 18.68 18.08
N GLU A 159 -1.27 19.32 19.20
CA GLU A 159 -0.64 20.64 19.21
C GLU A 159 0.87 20.57 18.93
N ARG A 160 1.56 19.52 19.42
CA ARG A 160 3.02 19.38 19.25
C ARG A 160 3.47 17.92 19.22
N VAL A 161 4.08 17.52 18.11
CA VAL A 161 5.01 16.38 18.05
C VAL A 161 6.34 16.95 17.58
N ASN A 162 7.39 16.70 18.36
CA ASN A 162 8.74 17.06 17.94
C ASN A 162 9.14 16.08 16.83
N ILE A 163 9.38 16.59 15.61
CA ILE A 163 9.77 15.80 14.44
C ILE A 163 11.19 16.17 14.07
N SER A 164 12.01 15.19 13.71
CA SER A 164 13.35 15.46 13.20
C SER A 164 13.25 16.14 11.85
N ALA A 165 13.99 17.22 11.64
CA ALA A 165 14.03 17.90 10.35
C ALA A 165 14.35 16.91 9.22
N VAL A 166 13.51 16.88 8.20
CA VAL A 166 13.82 16.29 6.91
C VAL A 166 14.26 17.47 6.05
N ASN A 167 15.53 17.49 5.62
CA ASN A 167 16.13 18.64 4.95
C ASN A 167 15.34 19.08 3.70
N GLU A 168 14.67 18.12 3.06
CA GLU A 168 13.86 18.30 1.86
C GLU A 168 12.46 18.87 2.13
N ALA A 169 11.97 18.84 3.38
CA ALA A 169 10.67 19.37 3.79
C ALA A 169 10.86 20.65 4.63
N ASP A 170 11.47 21.67 4.00
CA ASP A 170 11.71 22.98 4.61
C ASP A 170 10.41 23.81 4.77
N ASP A 171 10.52 24.98 5.42
CA ASP A 171 9.38 25.88 5.64
C ASP A 171 8.74 26.33 4.32
N LEU A 172 9.56 26.56 3.28
CA LEU A 172 9.10 26.98 1.96
C LEU A 172 8.24 25.90 1.30
N PHE A 173 8.69 24.64 1.36
CA PHE A 173 7.93 23.48 0.90
C PHE A 173 6.56 23.41 1.59
N CYS A 174 6.54 23.51 2.92
CA CYS A 174 5.30 23.44 3.70
C CYS A 174 4.33 24.56 3.31
N GLU A 175 4.84 25.78 3.14
CA GLU A 175 4.07 26.95 2.72
C GLU A 175 3.43 26.75 1.35
N GLN A 176 4.20 26.34 0.34
CA GLN A 176 3.71 26.10 -1.02
C GLN A 176 2.65 24.99 -1.05
N LEU A 177 2.90 23.89 -0.34
CA LEU A 177 1.98 22.76 -0.30
C LEU A 177 0.66 23.12 0.40
N SER A 178 0.74 23.82 1.53
CA SER A 178 -0.45 24.26 2.26
C SER A 178 -1.34 25.18 1.42
N HIS A 179 -0.75 26.06 0.61
CA HIS A 179 -1.47 26.94 -0.30
C HIS A 179 -2.15 26.15 -1.43
N LYS A 180 -1.42 25.22 -2.07
CA LYS A 180 -1.97 24.36 -3.14
C LYS A 180 -3.18 23.54 -2.70
N LEU A 181 -3.19 23.12 -1.44
CA LEU A 181 -4.23 22.25 -0.87
C LEU A 181 -5.24 23.00 0.00
N SER A 182 -5.17 24.33 0.07
CA SER A 182 -6.07 25.16 0.88
C SER A 182 -6.15 24.71 2.36
N LEU A 183 -5.03 24.30 2.95
CA LEU A 183 -5.01 23.73 4.31
C LEU A 183 -5.10 24.82 5.38
N HIS A 184 -5.86 24.53 6.45
CA HIS A 184 -5.96 25.44 7.60
C HIS A 184 -4.70 25.43 8.48
N LYS A 185 -4.01 26.57 8.56
CA LYS A 185 -2.74 26.77 9.29
C LYS A 185 -2.95 27.03 10.79
N GLY A 186 -3.48 26.04 11.49
CA GLY A 186 -3.55 26.06 12.96
C GLY A 186 -2.19 25.82 13.63
N LEU A 187 -2.17 25.72 14.96
CA LEU A 187 -0.94 25.40 15.71
C LEU A 187 -0.32 24.09 15.19
N GLY A 188 1.02 24.06 15.05
CA GLY A 188 1.76 22.88 14.60
C GLY A 188 1.42 22.36 13.20
N TRP A 189 0.85 23.20 12.32
CA TRP A 189 0.41 22.76 10.98
C TRP A 189 1.54 22.19 10.13
N GLN A 190 2.76 22.71 10.21
CA GLN A 190 3.90 22.18 9.43
C GLN A 190 4.21 20.73 9.84
N GLN A 191 4.24 20.44 11.14
CA GLN A 191 4.47 19.09 11.64
C GLN A 191 3.36 18.13 11.21
N ARG A 192 2.10 18.57 11.27
CA ARG A 192 0.94 17.79 10.80
C ARG A 192 1.02 17.51 9.30
N LEU A 193 1.46 18.49 8.52
CA LEU A 193 1.64 18.35 7.08
C LEU A 193 2.76 17.37 6.74
N ILE A 194 3.92 17.50 7.40
CA ILE A 194 5.02 16.55 7.25
C ILE A 194 4.53 15.14 7.60
N LEU A 195 3.88 14.92 8.75
CA LEU A 195 3.34 13.61 9.11
C LEU A 195 2.39 13.05 8.03
N ALA A 196 1.47 13.89 7.53
CA ALA A 196 0.52 13.48 6.49
C ALA A 196 1.21 13.09 5.17
N VAL A 197 2.25 13.81 4.75
CA VAL A 197 3.04 13.52 3.53
C VAL A 197 3.80 12.21 3.66
N PHE A 198 4.31 11.91 4.85
CA PHE A 198 4.98 10.65 5.16
C PHE A 198 3.98 9.52 5.51
N GLY A 199 2.69 9.69 5.22
CA GLY A 199 1.70 8.61 5.33
C GLY A 199 1.22 8.30 6.74
N TRP A 200 1.51 9.18 7.70
CA TRP A 200 0.99 9.08 9.06
C TRP A 200 -0.39 9.73 9.15
N LYS A 201 -1.23 9.17 10.00
CA LYS A 201 -2.47 9.78 10.48
C LYS A 201 -2.54 9.64 12.00
N GLN A 202 -3.29 10.52 12.66
CA GLN A 202 -3.62 10.31 14.07
C GLN A 202 -4.86 9.40 14.16
N ILE A 203 -4.82 8.45 15.10
CA ILE A 203 -5.96 7.60 15.42
C ILE A 203 -6.46 7.91 16.84
N ALA A 204 -7.78 7.87 17.01
CA ALA A 204 -8.40 8.06 18.33
C ALA A 204 -8.06 6.87 19.24
N THR A 205 -7.60 7.17 20.45
CA THR A 205 -7.44 6.20 21.54
C THR A 205 -8.55 6.38 22.57
N ARG A 206 -8.74 5.37 23.43
CA ARG A 206 -9.60 5.50 24.60
C ARG A 206 -8.86 6.38 25.63
N GLY A 207 -9.08 7.68 25.57
CA GLY A 207 -8.52 8.69 26.47
C GLY A 207 -7.94 9.88 25.70
N ASP A 208 -8.34 11.10 26.06
CA ASP A 208 -7.99 12.32 25.30
C ASP A 208 -6.50 12.69 25.33
N THR A 209 -5.69 12.06 26.18
CA THR A 209 -4.29 12.46 26.40
C THR A 209 -3.28 11.71 25.53
N ASP A 210 -3.63 10.50 25.08
CA ASP A 210 -2.65 9.58 24.51
C ASP A 210 -2.78 9.54 22.99
N GLN A 211 -2.07 10.45 22.32
CA GLN A 211 -2.11 10.53 20.86
C GLN A 211 -1.29 9.40 20.24
N VAL A 212 -1.92 8.66 19.34
CA VAL A 212 -1.27 7.57 18.60
C VAL A 212 -1.25 7.91 17.11
N LEU A 213 -0.06 7.82 16.53
CA LEU A 213 0.16 7.88 15.09
C LEU A 213 0.03 6.48 14.50
N GLU A 214 -0.60 6.36 13.33
CA GLU A 214 -0.66 5.14 12.55
C GLU A 214 -0.25 5.42 11.11
N CYS A 215 0.65 4.62 10.54
CA CYS A 215 0.92 4.68 9.10
C CYS A 215 -0.21 4.00 8.33
N THR A 216 -0.70 4.63 7.26
CA THR A 216 -1.82 4.11 6.45
C THR A 216 -1.48 2.87 5.62
N LYS A 217 -0.19 2.53 5.45
CA LYS A 217 0.26 1.41 4.59
C LYS A 217 0.90 0.27 5.36
N CYS A 218 1.84 0.54 6.26
CA CYS A 218 2.44 -0.53 7.07
C CYS A 218 1.73 -0.77 8.41
N LEU A 219 0.72 0.06 8.75
CA LEU A 219 -0.07 -0.01 9.98
C LEU A 219 0.76 0.05 11.27
N ARG A 220 2.01 0.54 11.18
CA ARG A 220 2.85 0.83 12.35
C ARG A 220 2.16 1.86 13.22
N ARG A 221 2.12 1.60 14.52
CA ARG A 221 1.57 2.51 15.53
C ARG A 221 2.67 3.06 16.42
N LEU A 222 2.62 4.36 16.68
CA LEU A 222 3.57 5.06 17.54
C LEU A 222 2.80 5.93 18.54
N GLY A 223 3.05 5.75 19.82
CA GLY A 223 2.58 6.68 20.84
C GLY A 223 3.45 7.94 20.83
N THR A 224 2.85 9.13 20.75
CA THR A 224 3.61 10.40 20.72
C THR A 224 4.36 10.65 22.03
N TRP A 225 3.93 10.03 23.14
CA TRP A 225 4.62 10.10 24.43
C TRP A 225 6.05 9.56 24.40
N ASN A 226 6.39 8.69 23.44
CA ASN A 226 7.75 8.16 23.26
C ASN A 226 8.73 9.19 22.65
N PHE A 227 8.23 10.36 22.25
CA PHE A 227 8.96 11.41 21.52
C PHE A 227 8.89 12.77 22.23
N ARG A 228 8.71 12.77 23.56
CA ARG A 228 8.73 14.01 24.37
C ARG A 228 10.14 14.60 24.45
N ASP A 229 11.13 13.75 24.67
CA ASP A 229 12.53 14.15 24.88
C ASP A 229 13.41 13.95 23.63
N GLN A 230 12.87 13.30 22.60
CA GLN A 230 13.58 13.01 21.36
C GLN A 230 12.67 13.27 20.15
N PRO A 231 13.21 13.79 19.04
CA PRO A 231 12.41 14.00 17.84
C PRO A 231 12.00 12.68 17.18
N LEU A 232 10.77 12.62 16.70
CA LEU A 232 10.26 11.55 15.85
C LEU A 232 10.90 11.61 14.47
N ASN A 233 11.57 10.53 14.05
CA ASN A 233 12.03 10.38 12.67
C ASN A 233 10.93 9.75 11.82
N VAL A 234 10.27 10.58 11.01
CA VAL A 234 9.10 10.17 10.21
C VAL A 234 9.42 9.10 9.16
N ILE A 235 10.68 8.93 8.79
CA ILE A 235 11.14 7.91 7.83
C ILE A 235 11.47 6.61 8.56
N SER A 236 12.39 6.66 9.52
CA SER A 236 12.92 5.45 10.17
C SER A 236 11.92 4.78 11.10
N CYS A 237 10.84 5.46 11.48
CA CYS A 237 9.81 4.86 12.31
C CYS A 237 8.79 4.00 11.54
N HIS A 238 8.82 3.97 10.20
CA HIS A 238 8.07 2.98 9.44
C HIS A 238 8.64 1.58 9.62
N LYS A 239 7.82 0.56 9.29
CA LYS A 239 8.34 -0.80 9.10
C LYS A 239 9.21 -0.87 7.86
N SER A 240 10.17 -1.79 7.86
CA SER A 240 11.15 -1.98 6.77
C SER A 240 10.52 -2.20 5.40
N TYR A 241 9.35 -2.84 5.34
CA TYR A 241 8.60 -3.11 4.11
C TYR A 241 7.62 -2.01 3.68
N CYS A 242 7.55 -0.88 4.40
CA CYS A 242 6.54 0.13 4.14
C CYS A 242 6.72 0.78 2.75
N PRO A 243 5.69 0.81 1.89
CA PRO A 243 5.75 1.44 0.56
C PRO A 243 6.26 2.88 0.58
N TYR A 244 6.00 3.64 1.64
CA TYR A 244 6.50 5.00 1.77
C TYR A 244 8.02 5.11 1.71
N ILE A 245 8.74 4.13 2.29
CA ILE A 245 10.21 4.15 2.40
C ILE A 245 10.89 3.12 1.48
N ALA A 246 10.12 2.23 0.88
CA ALA A 246 10.59 1.29 -0.14
C ALA A 246 10.83 2.03 -1.46
N GLU A 247 11.79 1.54 -2.24
CA GLU A 247 12.11 2.07 -3.56
C GLU A 247 11.12 1.50 -4.60
N GLU A 248 9.97 2.15 -4.76
CA GLU A 248 8.87 1.69 -5.63
C GLU A 248 8.75 2.44 -6.96
N HIS A 249 9.50 3.53 -7.16
CA HIS A 249 9.34 4.44 -8.31
C HIS A 249 10.69 4.68 -8.99
N ASP A 250 11.19 3.70 -9.74
CA ASP A 250 12.45 3.79 -10.50
C ASP A 250 13.65 4.18 -9.62
N GLY A 251 13.75 3.52 -8.46
CA GLY A 251 14.79 3.77 -7.45
C GLY A 251 14.46 4.92 -6.49
N LEU A 252 13.34 5.63 -6.67
CA LEU A 252 12.86 6.63 -5.73
C LEU A 252 11.88 6.04 -4.72
N LYS A 253 11.96 6.56 -3.49
CA LYS A 253 10.99 6.30 -2.42
C LYS A 253 9.76 7.15 -2.66
N THR A 254 8.59 6.63 -2.29
CA THR A 254 7.33 7.36 -2.49
C THR A 254 7.33 8.74 -1.84
N TRP A 255 7.88 8.90 -0.63
CA TRP A 255 7.93 10.22 -0.01
C TRP A 255 8.77 11.22 -0.82
N GLN A 256 9.83 10.77 -1.49
CA GLN A 256 10.66 11.62 -2.36
C GLN A 256 9.85 12.10 -3.58
N VAL A 257 9.10 11.18 -4.20
CA VAL A 257 8.20 11.50 -5.32
C VAL A 257 7.14 12.52 -4.88
N LEU A 258 6.50 12.31 -3.73
CA LEU A 258 5.49 13.23 -3.19
C LEU A 258 6.09 14.62 -2.91
N LEU A 259 7.24 14.69 -2.23
CA LEU A 259 7.91 15.97 -1.96
C LEU A 259 8.25 16.72 -3.24
N ALA A 260 8.68 15.99 -4.26
CA ALA A 260 9.14 16.61 -5.49
C ALA A 260 8.00 17.10 -6.39
N ILE A 261 6.88 16.36 -6.46
CA ILE A 261 5.64 16.81 -7.09
C ILE A 261 5.14 18.10 -6.42
N TYR A 262 5.18 18.15 -5.09
CA TYR A 262 4.63 19.27 -4.34
C TYR A 262 5.56 20.49 -4.27
N GLY A 263 6.87 20.27 -4.13
CA GLY A 263 7.89 21.32 -4.03
C GLY A 263 8.30 21.95 -5.35
N CYS A 264 7.73 21.53 -6.49
CA CYS A 264 8.11 21.98 -7.84
C CYS A 264 9.63 21.87 -8.14
N ARG A 265 10.37 21.01 -7.41
CA ARG A 265 11.83 20.86 -7.56
C ARG A 265 12.23 19.75 -8.54
N LEU A 266 11.26 19.06 -9.13
CA LEU A 266 11.54 18.06 -10.15
C LEU A 266 11.22 18.61 -11.54
N GLN A 267 12.26 18.82 -12.34
CA GLN A 267 12.20 18.50 -13.76
C GLN A 267 12.25 16.96 -13.83
N ILE A 268 11.10 16.28 -13.74
CA ILE A 268 11.05 14.83 -14.00
C ILE A 268 11.13 14.66 -15.52
N PRO A 269 12.14 13.98 -16.09
CA PRO A 269 11.99 13.45 -17.44
C PRO A 269 10.80 12.49 -17.40
N LEU A 270 9.74 12.79 -18.15
CA LEU A 270 8.47 12.06 -18.21
C LEU A 270 8.64 10.54 -18.02
N LEU A 271 8.18 10.00 -16.88
CA LEU A 271 8.17 8.56 -16.57
C LEU A 271 6.78 7.92 -16.74
N LEU A 272 6.02 8.35 -17.76
CA LEU A 272 4.75 7.70 -18.14
C LEU A 272 4.55 7.65 -19.66
N ALA A 273 5.53 7.11 -20.36
CA ALA A 273 5.45 6.46 -21.68
C ALA A 273 6.79 5.69 -21.76
N GLU A 274 6.88 4.38 -21.89
CA GLU A 274 6.33 3.51 -22.91
C GLU A 274 6.37 2.07 -22.38
N ASN A 275 5.24 1.36 -22.41
CA ASN A 275 5.21 -0.10 -22.47
C ASN A 275 4.38 -0.43 -23.70
N GLY A 276 5.05 -0.46 -24.86
CA GLY A 276 4.40 -0.74 -26.13
C GLY A 276 5.31 -0.38 -27.29
N LYS A 277 6.26 -1.26 -27.58
CA LYS A 277 6.76 -1.54 -28.94
C LYS A 277 7.63 -2.80 -28.90
N ASP A 278 6.95 -3.89 -29.22
CA ASP A 278 7.37 -5.00 -30.06
C ASP A 278 8.86 -5.09 -30.41
N GLU A 279 9.45 -6.23 -30.04
CA GLU A 279 10.64 -6.78 -30.65
C GLU A 279 10.35 -7.08 -32.13
N GLU A 280 10.78 -6.20 -33.03
CA GLU A 280 11.13 -6.59 -34.40
C GLU A 280 12.57 -6.17 -34.69
N THR A 281 13.37 -7.21 -34.94
CA THR A 281 14.76 -7.17 -35.38
C THR A 281 14.91 -6.38 -36.68
N ASN A 282 15.86 -5.44 -36.73
CA ASN A 282 16.25 -4.74 -37.95
C ASN A 282 17.67 -5.14 -38.37
N GLU A 283 17.82 -5.63 -39.60
CA GLU A 283 19.07 -5.58 -40.37
C GLU A 283 18.96 -4.42 -41.39
N MET A 284 20.11 -3.80 -41.69
CA MET A 284 20.42 -2.79 -42.72
C MET A 284 20.33 -1.29 -42.34
N GLU A 285 21.51 -0.81 -41.94
CA GLU A 285 22.34 0.26 -42.54
C GLU A 285 21.71 1.52 -43.16
N ASP A 286 22.28 2.65 -42.69
CA ASP A 286 22.61 3.91 -43.35
C ASP A 286 21.52 4.73 -44.05
N GLU A 287 21.15 5.87 -43.43
CA GLU A 287 21.28 7.19 -44.06
C GLU A 287 21.12 8.33 -43.03
N ILE A 288 22.12 9.22 -43.00
CA ILE A 288 22.15 10.44 -42.19
C ILE A 288 21.26 11.49 -42.87
N ILE A 289 20.19 11.92 -42.20
CA ILE A 289 19.49 13.17 -42.54
C ILE A 289 19.26 13.98 -41.26
N ASP A 290 19.90 15.15 -41.23
CA ASP A 290 19.76 16.22 -40.25
C ASP A 290 18.45 17.00 -40.51
N TYR A 291 17.52 16.95 -39.57
CA TYR A 291 16.44 17.92 -39.40
C TYR A 291 16.28 18.22 -37.91
N GLY A 292 16.66 19.43 -37.51
CA GLY A 292 16.34 19.99 -36.19
C GLY A 292 14.84 20.23 -36.03
N ASP A 293 14.29 19.84 -34.87
CA ASP A 293 12.88 20.08 -34.54
C ASP A 293 12.66 20.29 -33.03
N ASP A 294 12.95 21.51 -32.55
CA ASP A 294 12.68 22.03 -31.19
C ASP A 294 11.18 22.33 -30.94
N LYS A 295 10.24 21.66 -31.61
CA LYS A 295 8.79 21.95 -31.49
C LYS A 295 7.92 20.83 -30.93
N ASN A 296 8.42 19.60 -30.85
CA ASN A 296 7.62 18.49 -30.32
C ASN A 296 7.71 18.35 -28.78
N GLU A 297 8.74 18.93 -28.16
CA GLU A 297 8.92 18.90 -26.70
C GLU A 297 7.95 19.86 -25.99
N ALA A 298 7.77 21.08 -26.53
CA ALA A 298 6.89 22.10 -25.96
C ALA A 298 5.37 21.80 -26.09
N MET A 299 4.97 20.96 -27.06
CA MET A 299 3.57 20.57 -27.25
C MET A 299 3.18 19.41 -26.33
N MET A 300 4.13 18.54 -25.98
CA MET A 300 3.92 17.41 -25.07
C MET A 300 3.97 17.84 -23.59
N GLU A 301 4.81 18.82 -23.24
CA GLU A 301 4.83 19.45 -21.91
C GLU A 301 3.51 20.15 -21.55
N ARG A 302 2.83 20.79 -22.52
CA ARG A 302 1.55 21.47 -22.28
C ARG A 302 0.40 20.51 -21.96
N SER A 303 0.34 19.35 -22.62
CA SER A 303 -0.77 18.40 -22.46
C SER A 303 -0.82 17.73 -21.08
N LEU A 304 0.34 17.58 -20.41
CA LEU A 304 0.46 16.88 -19.12
C LEU A 304 0.39 17.81 -17.91
N ILE A 305 0.91 19.03 -18.04
CA ILE A 305 0.63 20.10 -17.07
C ILE A 305 -0.87 20.41 -17.08
N GLU A 306 -1.53 20.36 -18.24
CA GLU A 306 -2.99 20.39 -18.32
C GLU A 306 -3.60 19.18 -17.62
N GLY A 307 -3.16 17.94 -17.85
CA GLY A 307 -3.71 16.75 -17.16
C GLY A 307 -3.60 16.76 -15.62
N ALA A 308 -2.45 17.17 -15.06
CA ALA A 308 -2.26 17.27 -13.61
C ALA A 308 -3.01 18.46 -13.00
N ASN A 309 -3.08 19.61 -13.70
CA ASN A 309 -3.88 20.74 -13.28
C ASN A 309 -5.38 20.47 -13.43
N THR A 310 -5.81 19.69 -14.42
CA THR A 310 -7.20 19.23 -14.60
C THR A 310 -7.59 18.36 -13.41
N LEU A 311 -6.78 17.36 -13.05
CA LEU A 311 -7.00 16.51 -11.87
C LEU A 311 -7.03 17.30 -10.55
N LEU A 312 -6.22 18.34 -10.40
CA LEU A 312 -6.24 19.22 -9.23
C LEU A 312 -7.41 20.22 -9.25
N SER A 313 -7.88 20.63 -10.43
CA SER A 313 -9.02 21.53 -10.61
C SER A 313 -10.39 20.84 -10.50
N GLU A 314 -10.43 19.51 -10.68
CA GLU A 314 -11.62 18.68 -10.53
C GLU A 314 -11.85 18.21 -9.08
N ILE A 315 -10.92 18.49 -8.17
CA ILE A 315 -11.15 18.31 -6.73
C ILE A 315 -12.23 19.31 -6.32
N PRO A 316 -13.42 18.88 -5.87
CA PRO A 316 -14.46 19.80 -5.46
C PRO A 316 -13.92 20.64 -4.30
N THR A 317 -13.82 21.95 -4.50
CA THR A 317 -13.70 22.90 -3.40
C THR A 317 -15.02 22.85 -2.64
N GLY A 318 -15.14 21.90 -1.71
CA GLY A 318 -16.37 21.66 -0.97
C GLY A 318 -16.76 22.89 -0.16
N GLU A 319 -17.79 23.60 -0.62
CA GLU A 319 -18.61 24.40 0.28
C GLU A 319 -19.23 23.44 1.29
N LEU A 320 -18.78 23.58 2.54
CA LEU A 320 -19.40 22.98 3.72
C LEU A 320 -20.86 23.45 3.79
N PHE A 321 -21.78 22.63 3.25
CA PHE A 321 -23.20 22.74 3.55
C PHE A 321 -23.41 22.33 5.02
N LEU A 322 -23.42 23.33 5.89
CA LEU A 322 -24.00 23.24 7.22
C LEU A 322 -25.51 23.01 7.09
N HIS A 323 -25.95 21.77 7.21
CA HIS A 323 -27.34 21.47 7.54
C HIS A 323 -27.52 21.41 9.05
N ARG A 324 -28.44 22.26 9.53
CA ARG A 324 -29.04 22.23 10.86
C ARG A 324 -29.88 20.98 11.09
#